data_AF-A0A2S8BJC7-F1
#
_entry.id   AF-A0A2S8BJC7-F1
#
_cell.length_a   1.000
_cell.length_b   1.000
_cell.length_c   1.000
_cell.angle_alpha   90.00
_cell.angle_beta   90.00
_cell.angle_gamma   90.00
#
_symmetry.space_group_name_H-M   'P 1'
#
loop_
_entity.id
_entity.type
_entity.pdbx_description
1 polymer ?
#
loop_
_entity_poly.entity_id
_entity_poly.type
_entity_poly.pdbx_seq_one_letter_code
_entity_poly.pdbx_strand_id
1 'polypeptide(L)' 'MIAAVGGGQASDPPPTLNATLEFDLGAGSIVARHWTRHPLCSC' A
#
# COMPACT_ATOMS: atom_id res chain seq x y z
N MET A 1 2.21 14.89 -5.17
CA MET A 1 3.47 14.51 -5.86
C MET A 1 3.61 13.00 -5.71
N ILE A 2 3.58 12.23 -6.80
CA ILE A 2 3.83 10.78 -6.75
C ILE A 2 5.31 10.59 -7.12
N ALA A 3 6.12 10.07 -6.19
CA ALA A 3 7.54 9.81 -6.40
C ALA A 3 7.75 8.33 -6.74
N ALA A 4 8.57 8.05 -7.75
CA ALA A 4 8.99 6.69 -8.07
C ALA A 4 10.10 6.26 -7.09
N VAL A 5 9.93 5.10 -6.44
CA VAL A 5 11.02 4.46 -5.69
C VAL A 5 11.94 3.75 -6.67
N GLY A 6 13.15 4.28 -6.85
CA GLY A 6 14.25 3.63 -7.56
C GLY A 6 14.99 2.68 -6.64
N GLY A 7 15.08 1.40 -7.00
CA GLY A 7 15.77 0.36 -6.23
C GLY A 7 17.29 0.49 -6.28
N GLY A 8 17.86 1.46 -5.56
CA GLY A 8 19.30 1.65 -5.46
C GLY A 8 19.70 2.19 -4.10
N GLN A 9 20.54 1.43 -3.40
CA GLN A 9 20.99 1.54 -2.00
C GLN A 9 20.00 0.92 -1.02
N ALA A 10 20.53 0.05 -0.14
CA ALA A 10 19.85 -0.70 0.91
C ALA A 10 19.22 0.21 1.97
N SER A 11 18.27 1.03 1.53
CA SER A 11 17.22 1.62 2.35
C SER A 11 16.18 0.50 2.48
N ASP A 12 15.64 0.31 3.68
CA ASP A 12 14.58 -0.68 3.90
C ASP A 12 13.56 -0.61 2.74
N PRO A 13 13.14 -1.78 2.20
CA PRO A 13 12.21 -1.80 1.09
C PRO A 13 11.03 -0.87 1.42
N PRO A 14 10.57 -0.04 0.47
CA PRO A 14 9.41 0.80 0.72
C PRO A 14 8.29 -0.13 1.24
N PRO A 15 7.58 0.28 2.31
CA PRO A 15 6.56 -0.58 2.89
C PRO A 15 5.63 -1.03 1.77
N THR A 16 5.55 -2.34 1.57
CA THR A 16 4.65 -2.90 0.57
C THR A 16 3.24 -2.50 0.97
N LEU A 17 2.45 -2.08 -0.01
CA LEU A 17 1.08 -1.69 0.24
C LEU A 17 0.28 -2.95 0.59
N ASN A 18 -0.02 -3.11 1.87
CA ASN A 18 -0.84 -4.20 2.42
C ASN A 18 -2.29 -3.74 2.64
N ALA A 19 -2.81 -2.99 1.69
CA ALA A 19 -4.14 -2.41 1.72
C ALA A 19 -4.72 -2.31 0.31
N THR A 20 -6.05 -2.38 0.21
CA THR A 20 -6.78 -1.97 -1.00
C THR A 20 -6.92 -0.45 -0.99
N LEU A 21 -6.60 0.22 -2.09
CA LEU A 21 -6.92 1.64 -2.29
C LEU A 21 -8.29 1.76 -2.96
N GLU A 22 -9.20 2.46 -2.29
CA GLU A 22 -10.52 2.81 -2.79
C GLU A 22 -10.52 4.28 -3.20
N PHE A 23 -11.02 4.57 -4.39
CA PHE A 23 -11.08 5.92 -4.94
C PHE A 23 -12.54 6.35 -5.01
N ASP A 24 -12.90 7.34 -4.20
CA ASP A 24 -14.21 7.99 -4.29
C ASP A 24 -14.07 9.21 -5.22
N LEU A 25 -14.60 9.08 -6.44
CA LEU A 25 -14.58 10.14 -7.44
C LEU A 25 -15.54 11.30 -7.14
N GLY A 26 -16.63 11.03 -6.41
CA GLY A 26 -17.61 12.05 -6.05
C GLY A 26 -17.10 12.95 -4.93
N ALA A 27 -16.40 12.37 -3.97
CA ALA A 27 -15.77 13.10 -2.87
C ALA A 27 -14.34 13.58 -3.17
N GLY A 28 -13.70 13.07 -4.23
CA GLY A 28 -12.30 13.35 -4.55
C GLY A 28 -11.33 12.80 -3.50
N SER A 29 -11.67 11.67 -2.88
CA SER A 29 -10.93 11.09 -1.75
C SER A 29 -10.34 9.72 -2.10
N ILE A 30 -9.24 9.38 -1.43
CA ILE A 30 -8.59 8.07 -1.52
C ILE A 30 -8.58 7.46 -0.12
N VAL A 31 -9.11 6.25 0.00
CA VAL A 31 -9.18 5.51 1.27
C VAL A 31 -8.33 4.25 1.17
N ALA A 32 -7.51 3.97 2.17
CA ALA A 32 -6.77 2.72 2.27
C ALA A 32 -7.47 1.76 3.24
N ARG A 33 -7.82 0.56 2.76
CA ARG A 33 -8.38 -0.53 3.57
C ARG A 33 -7.33 -1.62 3.77
N HIS A 34 -6.78 -1.70 4.98
CA HIS A 34 -5.75 -2.68 5.32
C HIS A 34 -6.28 -4.11 5.21
N TRP A 35 -5.48 -5.01 4.68
CA TRP A 35 -5.82 -6.43 4.65
C TRP A 35 -5.58 -7.07 6.01
N THR A 36 -6.55 -7.83 6.50
CA THR A 36 -6.29 -8.74 7.61
C THR A 36 -5.42 -9.88 7.12
N ARG A 37 -4.46 -10.30 7.95
CA ARG A 37 -3.65 -11.49 7.67
C ARG A 37 -4.57 -12.69 7.39
N HIS A 38 -4.22 -13.48 6.39
CA HIS A 38 -4.99 -14.67 6.07
C HIS A 38 -4.87 -15.70 7.21
N PRO A 39 -5.99 -16.25 7.71
CA PRO A 39 -5.99 -17.10 8.91
C PRO A 39 -5.24 -18.42 8.72
N LEU A 40 -5.03 -18.86 7.47
CA LEU A 40 -4.28 -20.08 7.15
C LEU A 40 -2.81 -19.82 6.79
N CYS A 41 -2.37 -18.57 6.73
CA CYS A 41 -0.98 -18.23 6.40
C CYS A 41 -0.20 -17.93 7.67
N SER A 42 1.05 -18.43 7.75
CA SER A 42 1.98 -18.16 8.84
C SER A 42 2.96 -17.00 8.57
N CYS A 43 2.85 -16.32 7.42
CA CYS A 43 3.69 -15.19 6.98
C CYS A 43 3.27 -13.85 7.59
#